data_AF-A0A257Y6S2-F1
#
_entry.id   AF-A0A257Y6S2-F1
#
_cell.length_a   1.000
_cell.length_b   1.000
_cell.length_c   1.000
_cell.angle_alpha   90.00
_cell.angle_beta   90.00
_cell.angle_gamma   90.00
#
_symmetry.space_group_name_H-M   'P 1'
#
loop_
_entity.id
_entity.type
_entity.pdbx_description
1 polymer ?
#
loop_
_entity_poly.entity_id
_entity_poly.type
_entity_poly.pdbx_seq_one_letter_code
_entity_poly.pdbx_strand_id
1 'polypeptide(L)'
;MGAKPNVGATVINKLLYFIDFDYYEKYGKSITGLSYIRNHFGPTAHMPTITEAVEQMVDSKELDVVETPYFNHTQKKYLPRKHADLTELNAQELAHINAELEKLGNMSAAELSDLSHKDMPWLATKPGEVIDYQLAMYRTAVTSVRGKDDVEL
;
A
#
# COMPACT_ATOMS: atom_id res chain seq x y z
N MET A 1 -2.27 -3.06 13.53
CA MET A 1 -1.51 -3.49 12.33
C MET A 1 0.01 -3.47 12.53
N GLY A 2 0.65 -2.33 12.85
CA GLY A 2 2.13 -2.23 12.94
C GLY A 2 2.83 -3.15 13.95
N ALA A 3 2.13 -3.61 14.99
CA ALA A 3 2.66 -4.55 15.98
C ALA A 3 2.69 -6.02 15.49
N LYS A 4 2.04 -6.37 14.37
CA LYS A 4 2.05 -7.75 13.86
C LYS A 4 3.49 -8.15 13.46
N PRO A 5 3.93 -9.41 13.71
CA PRO A 5 5.29 -9.84 13.38
C PRO A 5 5.63 -9.73 11.88
N ASN A 6 4.69 -10.05 10.99
CA ASN A 6 4.87 -9.99 9.55
C ASN A 6 4.91 -8.56 8.98
N VAL A 7 4.45 -7.56 9.75
CA VAL A 7 4.29 -6.18 9.27
C VAL A 7 5.54 -5.36 9.57
N GLY A 8 6.31 -5.08 8.51
CA GLY A 8 7.38 -4.09 8.50
C GLY A 8 7.15 -3.04 7.42
N ALA A 9 8.12 -2.15 7.23
CA ALA A 9 8.05 -1.05 6.25
C ALA A 9 7.69 -1.52 4.83
N THR A 10 8.23 -2.66 4.38
CA THR A 10 7.91 -3.24 3.07
C THR A 10 6.43 -3.62 2.96
N VAL A 11 5.88 -4.29 3.97
CA VAL A 11 4.45 -4.67 3.99
C VAL A 11 3.57 -3.44 3.97
N ILE A 12 3.89 -2.42 4.78
CA ILE A 12 3.12 -1.16 4.82
C ILE A 12 3.14 -0.49 3.44
N ASN A 13 4.29 -0.45 2.77
CA ASN A 13 4.40 0.13 1.43
C ASN A 13 3.53 -0.63 0.40
N LYS A 14 3.51 -1.97 0.45
CA LYS A 14 2.62 -2.78 -0.41
C LYS A 14 1.15 -2.57 -0.10
N LEU A 15 0.79 -2.46 1.18
CA LEU A 15 -0.59 -2.19 1.59
C LEU A 15 -1.06 -0.82 1.07
N LEU A 16 -0.22 0.22 1.16
CA LEU A 16 -0.53 1.54 0.59
C LEU A 16 -0.81 1.46 -0.91
N TYR A 17 0.04 0.75 -1.65
CA TYR A 17 -0.16 0.52 -3.09
C TYR A 17 -1.52 -0.12 -3.39
N PHE A 18 -1.86 -1.24 -2.74
CA PHE A 18 -3.14 -1.91 -3.00
C PHE A 18 -4.33 -1.09 -2.52
N ILE A 19 -4.25 -0.41 -1.38
CA ILE A 19 -5.31 0.49 -0.90
C ILE A 19 -5.63 1.53 -1.97
N ASP A 20 -4.62 2.20 -2.51
CA ASP A 20 -4.81 3.27 -3.49
C ASP A 20 -5.29 2.75 -4.84
N PHE A 21 -4.66 1.72 -5.38
CA PHE A 21 -5.02 1.23 -6.72
C PHE A 21 -6.36 0.48 -6.73
N ASP A 22 -6.68 -0.28 -5.67
CA ASP A 22 -7.98 -0.95 -5.55
C ASP A 22 -9.11 0.07 -5.34
N TYR A 23 -8.84 1.18 -4.64
CA TYR A 23 -9.79 2.29 -4.51
C TYR A 23 -9.96 3.05 -5.82
N TYR A 24 -8.85 3.32 -6.52
CA TYR A 24 -8.86 3.95 -7.84
C TYR A 24 -9.61 3.09 -8.87
N GLU A 25 -9.44 1.77 -8.81
CA GLU A 25 -10.16 0.84 -9.67
C GLU A 25 -11.68 0.96 -9.51
N LYS A 26 -12.16 1.05 -8.26
CA LYS A 26 -13.59 1.13 -7.93
C LYS A 26 -14.20 2.51 -8.19
N TYR A 27 -13.45 3.58 -7.89
CA TYR A 27 -14.03 4.92 -7.75
C TYR A 27 -13.35 6.00 -8.61
N GLY A 28 -12.30 5.67 -9.38
CA GLY A 28 -11.60 6.60 -10.26
C GLY A 28 -10.76 7.67 -9.55
N LYS A 29 -10.58 7.56 -8.23
CA LYS A 29 -9.71 8.43 -7.41
C LYS A 29 -8.89 7.58 -6.44
N SER A 30 -7.69 8.01 -6.08
CA SER A 30 -6.87 7.38 -5.03
C SER A 30 -7.19 8.01 -3.66
N ILE A 31 -6.84 7.31 -2.57
CA ILE A 31 -7.05 7.83 -1.20
C ILE A 31 -5.90 8.74 -0.82
N THR A 32 -4.65 8.29 -1.02
CA THR A 32 -3.47 9.02 -0.55
C THR A 32 -2.89 9.96 -1.61
N GLY A 33 -3.14 9.69 -2.90
CA GLY A 33 -2.52 10.45 -3.99
C GLY A 33 -1.03 10.20 -4.19
N LEU A 34 -0.44 9.21 -3.51
CA LEU A 34 0.99 8.91 -3.63
C LEU A 34 1.36 8.44 -5.04
N SER A 35 2.56 8.83 -5.47
CA SER A 35 3.21 8.27 -6.66
C SER A 35 3.91 6.96 -6.30
N TYR A 36 3.75 5.94 -7.15
CA TYR A 36 4.37 4.63 -6.97
C TYR A 36 5.36 4.35 -8.09
N ILE A 37 6.55 3.84 -7.76
CA ILE A 37 7.61 3.53 -8.72
C ILE A 37 7.66 2.02 -8.97
N ARG A 38 7.81 1.60 -10.24
CA ARG A 38 8.03 0.19 -10.58
C ARG A 38 9.44 -0.24 -10.18
N ASN A 39 9.58 -0.82 -8.99
CA ASN A 39 10.83 -1.42 -8.53
C ASN A 39 10.88 -2.94 -8.72
N HIS A 40 12.08 -3.50 -8.62
CA HIS A 40 12.33 -4.93 -8.85
C HIS A 40 11.47 -5.82 -7.94
N PHE A 41 11.40 -5.50 -6.65
CA PHE A 41 10.57 -6.21 -5.67
C PHE A 41 9.12 -5.70 -5.61
N GLY A 42 8.59 -5.21 -6.73
CA GLY A 42 7.22 -4.70 -6.87
C GLY A 42 7.13 -3.17 -6.72
N PRO A 43 5.91 -2.59 -6.71
CA PRO A 43 5.70 -1.16 -6.59
C PRO A 43 6.10 -0.66 -5.20
N THR A 44 6.63 0.56 -5.13
CA THR A 44 6.87 1.25 -3.87
C THR A 44 6.45 2.70 -3.99
N ALA A 45 5.77 3.23 -2.98
CA ALA A 45 5.52 4.66 -2.86
C ALA A 45 6.84 5.44 -2.96
N HIS A 46 6.77 6.64 -3.54
CA HIS A 46 7.90 7.53 -3.71
C HIS A 46 8.58 7.79 -2.36
N MET A 47 9.78 7.22 -2.19
CA MET A 47 10.46 7.12 -0.89
C MET A 47 10.67 8.47 -0.20
N PRO A 48 11.05 9.57 -0.88
CA PRO A 48 11.16 10.88 -0.24
C PRO A 48 9.90 11.29 0.52
N THR A 49 8.71 11.07 -0.08
CA THR A 49 7.42 11.44 0.53
C THR A 49 7.13 10.61 1.78
N ILE A 50 7.42 9.31 1.76
CA ILE A 50 7.23 8.43 2.92
C ILE A 50 8.24 8.76 4.02
N THR A 51 9.50 8.98 3.66
CA THR A 51 10.55 9.32 4.62
C THR A 51 10.24 10.62 5.34
N GLU A 52 9.86 11.67 4.61
CA GLU A 52 9.49 12.97 5.18
C GLU A 52 8.29 12.84 6.13
N ALA A 53 7.24 12.11 5.74
CA ALA A 53 6.08 11.87 6.60
C ALA A 53 6.47 11.11 7.88
N VAL A 54 7.31 10.07 7.77
CA VAL A 54 7.79 9.31 8.93
C VAL A 54 8.63 10.19 9.86
N GLU A 55 9.54 11.00 9.32
CA GLU A 55 10.38 11.93 10.10
C GLU A 55 9.52 12.94 10.87
N GLN A 56 8.54 13.57 10.21
CA GLN A 56 7.61 14.48 10.86
C GLN A 56 6.80 13.81 11.98
N MET A 57 6.35 12.57 11.78
CA MET A 57 5.62 11.80 12.80
C MET A 57 6.53 11.37 13.98
N VAL A 58 7.81 11.11 13.73
CA VAL A 58 8.79 10.82 14.80
C VAL A 58 9.07 12.08 15.62
N ASP A 59 9.32 13.21 14.95
CA ASP A 59 9.63 14.50 15.59
C ASP A 59 8.47 15.01 16.45
N SER A 60 7.24 14.80 15.99
CA SER A 60 6.00 15.09 16.72
C SER A 60 5.66 14.05 17.80
N LYS A 61 6.48 13.00 17.97
CA LYS A 61 6.29 11.90 18.95
C LYS A 61 5.01 11.10 18.72
N GLU A 62 4.59 10.97 17.48
CA GLU A 62 3.40 10.23 17.06
C GLU A 62 3.73 8.80 16.62
N LEU A 63 4.98 8.57 16.21
CA LEU A 63 5.46 7.31 15.69
C LEU A 63 6.82 6.95 16.28
N ASP A 64 6.98 5.70 16.72
CA ASP A 64 8.28 5.10 17.00
C ASP A 64 8.72 4.26 15.79
N VAL A 65 9.99 4.40 15.42
CA VAL A 65 10.65 3.58 14.40
C VAL A 65 11.62 2.64 15.10
N VAL A 66 11.43 1.33 14.94
CA VAL A 66 12.30 0.32 15.55
C VAL A 66 12.84 -0.63 14.50
N GLU A 67 14.09 -1.07 14.69
CA GLU A 67 14.70 -2.12 13.89
C GLU A 67 14.74 -3.42 14.69
N THR A 68 14.20 -4.48 14.12
CA THR A 68 14.12 -5.79 14.78
C THR A 68 14.69 -6.87 13.87
N PRO A 69 15.47 -7.83 14.38
CA PRO A 69 15.84 -9.02 13.61
C PRO A 69 14.59 -9.77 13.15
N TYR A 70 14.56 -10.15 11.87
CA TYR A 70 13.47 -10.92 11.28
C TYR A 70 14.07 -11.93 10.29
N PHE A 71 14.13 -13.20 10.71
CA PHE A 71 14.90 -14.24 10.03
C PHE A 71 16.34 -13.78 9.77
N ASN A 72 16.77 -13.71 8.50
CA ASN A 72 18.12 -13.33 8.10
C ASN A 72 18.25 -11.84 7.74
N HIS A 73 17.25 -11.02 8.08
CA HIS A 73 17.18 -9.61 7.71
C HIS A 73 16.81 -8.72 8.90
N THR A 74 17.13 -7.43 8.78
CA THR A 74 16.61 -6.41 9.70
C THR A 74 15.26 -5.91 9.17
N GLN A 75 14.24 -5.95 10.01
CA GLN A 75 12.92 -5.40 9.71
C GLN A 75 12.77 -4.05 10.40
N LYS A 76 12.53 -2.99 9.61
CA LYS A 76 12.10 -1.68 10.12
C LYS A 76 10.59 -1.72 10.40
N LYS A 77 10.17 -1.40 11.62
CA LYS A 77 8.76 -1.37 12.04
C LYS A 77 8.34 0.05 12.43
N TYR A 78 7.09 0.36 12.15
CA TYR A 78 6.43 1.63 12.46
C TYR A 78 5.38 1.37 13.55
N LEU A 79 5.63 1.87 14.75
CA LEU A 79 4.80 1.65 15.93
C LEU A 79 4.11 2.97 16.32
N PRO A 80 2.78 3.10 16.12
CA PRO A 80 2.08 4.34 16.45
C PRO A 80 2.04 4.54 17.97
N ARG A 81 2.29 5.78 18.41
CA ARG A 81 2.23 6.19 19.83
C ARG A 81 0.88 6.80 20.22
N LYS A 82 0.06 7.15 19.24
CA LYS A 82 -1.30 7.66 19.41
C LYS A 82 -2.25 7.03 18.39
N HIS A 83 -3.55 7.19 18.62
CA HIS A 83 -4.55 6.84 17.61
C HIS A 83 -4.45 7.80 16.42
N ALA A 84 -4.69 7.26 15.21
CA ALA A 84 -4.75 8.07 14.01
C ALA A 84 -5.95 9.02 14.08
N ASP A 85 -5.75 10.25 13.63
CA ASP A 85 -6.86 11.16 13.33
C ASP A 85 -7.47 10.73 12.00
N LEU A 86 -8.76 10.42 12.01
CA LEU A 86 -9.50 9.89 10.86
C LEU A 86 -10.47 10.91 10.28
N THR A 87 -10.46 12.16 10.76
CA THR A 87 -11.42 13.20 10.36
C THR A 87 -11.34 13.59 8.89
N GLU A 88 -10.17 13.42 8.26
CA GLU A 88 -9.93 13.66 6.84
C GLU A 88 -10.40 12.51 5.93
N LEU A 89 -10.80 11.36 6.49
CA LEU A 89 -11.26 10.20 5.73
C LEU A 89 -12.78 10.06 5.82
N ASN A 90 -13.44 9.91 4.67
CA ASN A 90 -14.87 9.62 4.67
C ASN A 90 -15.16 8.14 4.99
N ALA A 91 -16.43 7.84 5.26
CA ALA A 91 -16.86 6.48 5.64
C ALA A 91 -16.53 5.43 4.57
N GLN A 92 -16.58 5.78 3.28
CA GLN A 92 -16.27 4.87 2.18
C GLN A 92 -14.77 4.56 2.11
N GLU A 93 -13.91 5.56 2.29
CA GLU A 93 -12.45 5.40 2.34
C GLU A 93 -12.04 4.55 3.53
N LEU A 94 -12.60 4.83 4.71
CA LEU A 94 -12.36 4.03 5.92
C LEU A 94 -12.80 2.58 5.76
N ALA A 95 -13.98 2.35 5.19
CA ALA A 95 -14.47 0.99 4.93
C ALA A 95 -13.55 0.24 3.96
N HIS A 96 -13.09 0.90 2.89
CA HIS A 96 -12.16 0.31 1.93
C HIS A 96 -10.80 -0.01 2.55
N ILE A 97 -10.21 0.93 3.29
CA ILE A 97 -8.92 0.71 3.99
C ILE A 97 -9.04 -0.50 4.93
N ASN A 98 -10.11 -0.56 5.73
CA ASN A 98 -10.30 -1.68 6.66
C ASN A 98 -10.46 -3.02 5.92
N ALA A 99 -11.20 -3.06 4.82
CA ALA A 99 -11.35 -4.27 4.01
C ALA A 99 -10.02 -4.73 3.39
N GLU A 100 -9.21 -3.81 2.86
CA GLU A 100 -7.89 -4.15 2.33
C GLU A 100 -6.92 -4.63 3.42
N LEU A 101 -6.97 -4.01 4.61
CA LEU A 101 -6.16 -4.46 5.76
C LEU A 101 -6.60 -5.84 6.27
N GLU A 102 -7.88 -6.17 6.22
CA GLU A 102 -8.39 -7.49 6.58
C GLU A 102 -7.94 -8.56 5.57
N LYS A 103 -8.09 -8.26 4.27
CA LYS A 103 -7.72 -9.14 3.16
C LYS A 103 -6.22 -9.40 3.06
N LEU A 104 -5.41 -8.33 3.12
CA LEU A 104 -3.98 -8.37 2.78
C LEU A 104 -3.06 -8.28 4.00
N GLY A 105 -3.56 -7.79 5.15
CA GLY A 105 -2.73 -7.47 6.31
C GLY A 105 -2.10 -8.66 7.03
N ASN A 106 -2.50 -9.89 6.70
CA ASN A 106 -1.89 -11.12 7.22
C ASN A 106 -0.82 -11.70 6.27
N MET A 107 -0.72 -11.17 5.04
CA MET A 107 0.29 -11.61 4.08
C MET A 107 1.68 -11.11 4.48
N SER A 108 2.70 -11.87 4.11
CA SER A 108 4.10 -11.51 4.21
C SER A 108 4.51 -10.53 3.11
N ALA A 109 5.68 -9.91 3.27
CA ALA A 109 6.27 -9.07 2.24
C ALA A 109 6.50 -9.82 0.91
N ALA A 110 6.83 -11.12 0.99
CA ALA A 110 7.03 -11.97 -0.19
C ALA A 110 5.71 -12.19 -0.93
N GLU A 111 4.65 -12.62 -0.22
CA GLU A 111 3.34 -12.86 -0.83
C GLU A 111 2.74 -11.59 -1.45
N LEU A 112 2.90 -10.42 -0.80
CA LEU A 112 2.46 -9.14 -1.35
C LEU A 112 3.29 -8.72 -2.56
N SER A 113 4.58 -9.05 -2.59
CA SER A 113 5.43 -8.79 -3.76
C SER A 113 4.98 -9.66 -4.93
N ASP A 114 4.78 -10.97 -4.70
CA ASP A 114 4.28 -11.92 -5.70
C ASP A 114 2.92 -11.51 -6.26
N LEU A 115 2.01 -11.00 -5.40
CA LEU A 115 0.73 -10.47 -5.85
C LEU A 115 0.93 -9.24 -6.74
N SER A 116 1.79 -8.30 -6.32
CA SER A 116 2.04 -7.07 -7.08
C SER A 116 2.73 -7.31 -8.42
N HIS A 117 3.52 -8.38 -8.54
CA HIS A 117 4.13 -8.79 -9.81
C HIS A 117 3.13 -9.35 -10.82
N LYS A 118 1.92 -9.71 -10.38
CA LYS A 118 0.80 -10.12 -11.24
C LYS A 118 -0.09 -8.95 -11.63
N ASP A 119 0.17 -7.76 -11.08
CA ASP A 119 -0.72 -6.62 -11.23
C ASP A 119 -0.40 -5.82 -12.52
N MET A 120 -1.45 -5.48 -13.28
CA MET A 120 -1.30 -4.84 -14.59
C MET A 120 -0.55 -3.50 -14.53
N PRO A 121 -0.81 -2.60 -13.56
CA PRO A 121 -0.05 -1.36 -13.43
C PRO A 121 1.46 -1.58 -13.28
N TRP A 122 1.87 -2.57 -12.47
CA TRP A 122 3.27 -2.91 -12.32
C TRP A 122 3.84 -3.54 -13.60
N LEU A 123 3.10 -4.44 -14.25
CA LEU A 123 3.54 -5.14 -15.47
C LEU A 123 3.75 -4.21 -16.67
N ALA A 124 2.88 -3.20 -16.85
CA ALA A 124 2.91 -2.28 -18.00
C ALA A 124 3.88 -1.10 -17.84
N THR A 125 4.29 -0.75 -16.62
CA THR A 125 5.18 0.39 -16.36
C THR A 125 6.63 0.03 -16.64
N LYS A 126 7.54 0.93 -17.06
CA LYS A 126 8.97 0.55 -17.20
C LYS A 126 9.67 0.53 -15.84
N PRO A 127 10.71 -0.31 -15.62
CA PRO A 127 11.46 -0.29 -14.36
C PRO A 127 11.99 1.12 -14.03
N GLY A 128 11.77 1.58 -12.80
CA GLY A 128 12.18 2.92 -12.33
C GLY A 128 11.21 4.05 -12.67
N GLU A 129 10.19 3.81 -13.49
CA GLU A 129 9.19 4.83 -13.84
C GLU A 129 8.02 4.86 -12.85
N VAL A 130 7.30 5.99 -12.85
CA VAL A 130 6.04 6.16 -12.12
C VAL A 130 4.96 5.29 -12.75
N ILE A 131 4.24 4.55 -11.91
CA ILE A 131 3.11 3.72 -12.29
C ILE A 131 1.88 4.60 -12.46
N ASP A 132 1.29 4.55 -13.64
CA ASP A 132 0.04 5.27 -13.94
C ASP A 132 -1.16 4.55 -13.30
N TYR A 133 -1.94 5.28 -12.51
CA TYR A 133 -3.18 4.81 -11.90
C TYR A 133 -4.20 4.32 -12.92
N GLN A 134 -4.26 4.92 -14.12
CA GLN A 134 -5.18 4.49 -15.17
C GLN A 134 -4.98 3.03 -15.57
N LEU A 135 -3.78 2.48 -15.37
CA LEU A 135 -3.50 1.07 -15.63
C LEU A 135 -4.31 0.13 -14.72
N ALA A 136 -4.86 0.61 -13.59
CA ALA A 136 -5.75 -0.15 -12.72
C ALA A 136 -7.02 -0.58 -13.46
N MET A 137 -7.47 0.18 -14.46
CA MET A 137 -8.65 -0.13 -15.28
C MET A 137 -8.47 -1.39 -16.13
N TYR A 138 -7.23 -1.85 -16.32
CA TYR A 138 -6.88 -2.99 -17.16
C TYR A 138 -6.41 -4.21 -16.34
N ARG A 139 -6.70 -4.22 -15.02
CA ARG A 139 -6.34 -5.32 -14.14
C ARG A 139 -7.04 -6.61 -14.54
N THR A 140 -6.36 -7.73 -14.30
CA THR A 140 -6.89 -9.06 -14.57
C THR A 140 -7.69 -9.57 -13.38
N ALA A 141 -8.45 -10.66 -13.55
CA ALA A 141 -9.22 -11.27 -12.46
C ALA A 141 -8.39 -11.65 -11.20
N VAL A 142 -7.06 -11.72 -11.31
CA VAL A 142 -6.17 -12.02 -10.17
C VAL A 142 -6.05 -10.83 -9.21
N THR A 143 -6.03 -9.60 -9.72
CA THR A 143 -5.79 -8.38 -8.92
C THR A 143 -6.94 -7.37 -8.99
N SER A 144 -7.88 -7.55 -9.92
CA SER A 144 -9.06 -6.71 -10.06
C SER A 144 -9.99 -6.87 -8.86
N VAL A 145 -10.57 -5.75 -8.43
CA VAL A 145 -11.56 -5.67 -7.35
C VAL A 145 -12.94 -5.22 -7.83
N ARG A 146 -13.13 -5.11 -9.16
CA ARG A 146 -14.45 -4.91 -9.78
C ARG A 146 -15.24 -6.21 -9.77
N GLY A 147 -16.51 -6.13 -9.40
CA GLY A 147 -17.45 -7.23 -9.54
C GLY A 147 -17.74 -7.52 -11.02
N LYS A 148 -18.25 -8.72 -11.32
CA LYS A 148 -18.71 -9.06 -12.69
C LYS A 148 -19.81 -8.11 -13.19
N ASP A 149 -20.49 -7.42 -12.29
CA ASP A 149 -21.61 -6.52 -12.59
C ASP A 149 -21.15 -5.07 -12.86
N ASP A 150 -19.85 -4.75 -12.66
CA ASP A 150 -19.29 -3.40 -12.83
C ASP A 150 -18.77 -3.14 -14.25
N VAL A 151 -19.03 -4.04 -15.20
CA VAL A 151 -18.64 -3.93 -16.61
C VAL A 151 -19.84 -3.53 -17.45
N GLU A 152 -20.38 -2.33 -17.22
CA GLU A 152 -21.18 -1.65 -18.25
C GLU A 152 -20.22 -0.91 -19.18
N LEU A 153 -20.07 -1.44 -20.40
CA LEU A 153 -19.43 -0.78 -21.54
C LEU A 153 -20.45 0.05 -22.32
#